data_AF-K3W392-F1
#
_entry.id   AF-K3W392-F1
#
_cell.length_a   1.000
_cell.length_b   1.000
_cell.length_c   1.000
_cell.angle_alpha   90.00
_cell.angle_beta   90.00
_cell.angle_gamma   90.00
#
_symmetry.space_group_name_H-M   'P 1'
#
loop_
_entity.id
_entity.type
_entity.pdbx_description
1 polymer ?
#
loop_
_entity_poly.entity_id
_entity_poly.type
_entity_poly.pdbx_seq_one_letter_code
_entity_poly.pdbx_strand_id
1 'polypeptide(L)'
;MESEANHEPLEEDLNETEQIKDLEVKDRIPSPFPHQQYAADDTDVSGSVYTSSEDEFDRNDGHYSLKRPAEDDLLPRQFKRQKGVLNTDYLDLLNRDIEDAAQRICFTHEDNETALGSTQFGLTYWSLPEKKLFFEAIARLGQTDLPGIASRIGTKSEVEVNHYLDVLRRARLLRQREVRRPAIEFSEIPAAVELSQQCCHALDEAADAISVRQERKEELREEGKWGECWEITPKIAHRLDKGESINGSQNLQFKGLFNLHTWLRLSERVFMNSSIPSENWQYIDNSPPSMWATTFEDFHSLAVSITKRLVQTTLFMSMSRIRAKRELHPNTRDIVRAQDVQAAIASLGMKPDSRQFWSKCARRLRLEVQEEPPSNDEEGDGEPLSYEEIEDILSQTDEDVKPITKSEFDDDVEYSEPEALNPDFEEPPLLSDEEGAAIDREANEVLQFSAADFPETYRKKEVLKNRITTERRQEQYAEERDQFANWQAENEMWDLLQKKPPIELPKVPEPGPLQRSTMDVEGIFPIGRDWMTKTNYRSEWEQELR
;
A
#
# COMPACT_ATOMS: atom_id res chain seq x y z
N MET A 1 -18.49 -42.14 -61.26
CA MET A 1 -17.75 -43.17 -62.00
C MET A 1 -16.31 -43.03 -61.58
N GLU A 2 -15.69 -44.12 -61.13
CA GLU A 2 -14.29 -44.10 -60.72
C GLU A 2 -13.36 -43.97 -61.93
N SER A 3 -12.18 -43.39 -61.70
CA SER A 3 -10.92 -43.93 -62.25
C SER A 3 -9.73 -43.25 -61.56
N GLU A 4 -8.87 -44.06 -60.95
CA GLU A 4 -7.61 -43.66 -60.35
C GLU A 4 -6.56 -43.33 -61.44
N ALA A 5 -5.56 -42.52 -61.09
CA ALA A 5 -4.27 -42.52 -61.78
C ALA A 5 -3.16 -42.03 -60.81
N ASN A 6 -2.42 -42.98 -60.23
CA ASN A 6 -1.24 -42.70 -59.41
C ASN A 6 -0.05 -42.31 -60.29
N HIS A 7 0.68 -41.24 -59.94
CA HIS A 7 2.10 -41.15 -60.27
C HIS A 7 2.90 -40.24 -59.31
N GLU A 8 3.81 -40.88 -58.58
CA GLU A 8 4.96 -40.38 -57.82
C GLU A 8 6.06 -41.45 -57.99
N PRO A 9 7.35 -41.19 -57.69
CA PRO A 9 8.02 -39.90 -57.50
C PRO A 9 9.31 -39.80 -58.38
N LEU A 10 10.08 -38.70 -58.24
CA LEU A 10 11.53 -38.72 -58.50
C LEU A 10 12.24 -37.87 -57.44
N GLU A 11 13.07 -38.54 -56.63
CA GLU A 11 14.10 -37.93 -55.79
C GLU A 11 15.38 -37.75 -56.62
N GLU A 12 16.07 -36.62 -56.47
CA GLU A 12 17.53 -36.55 -56.67
C GLU A 12 18.11 -35.58 -55.62
N ASP A 13 18.85 -36.13 -54.65
CA ASP A 13 19.67 -35.39 -53.69
C ASP A 13 20.81 -34.64 -54.41
N LEU A 14 21.13 -33.42 -53.98
CA LEU A 14 22.55 -33.05 -53.80
C LEU A 14 22.73 -32.08 -52.63
N ASN A 15 23.67 -32.46 -51.76
CA ASN A 15 24.09 -31.76 -50.57
C ASN A 15 25.31 -30.88 -50.91
N GLU A 16 25.25 -29.57 -50.69
CA GLU A 16 26.46 -28.74 -50.58
C GLU A 16 26.41 -27.89 -49.31
N THR A 17 27.35 -28.17 -48.42
CA THR A 17 27.56 -27.43 -47.18
C THR A 17 28.54 -26.27 -47.36
N GLU A 18 28.35 -25.26 -46.51
CA GLU A 18 29.35 -24.36 -45.92
C GLU A 18 29.58 -22.93 -46.47
N GLN A 19 29.76 -22.04 -45.48
CA GLN A 19 30.46 -20.74 -45.50
C GLN A 19 29.79 -19.50 -46.15
N ILE A 20 28.89 -18.87 -45.39
CA ILE A 20 29.01 -17.43 -45.12
C ILE A 20 29.01 -17.22 -43.59
N LYS A 21 29.95 -16.40 -43.12
CA LYS A 21 30.23 -16.13 -41.71
C LYS A 21 29.80 -14.70 -41.30
N ASP A 22 29.57 -14.57 -39.99
CA ASP A 22 29.76 -13.37 -39.17
C ASP A 22 29.01 -12.08 -39.53
N LEU A 23 27.85 -11.87 -38.88
CA LEU A 23 27.33 -10.54 -38.52
C LEU A 23 26.47 -10.64 -37.24
N GLU A 24 27.13 -10.62 -36.08
CA GLU A 24 26.44 -10.57 -34.78
C GLU A 24 25.72 -9.22 -34.58
N VAL A 25 24.40 -9.25 -34.48
CA VAL A 25 23.62 -8.14 -33.90
C VAL A 25 23.52 -8.38 -32.40
N LYS A 26 24.10 -7.48 -31.60
CA LYS A 26 24.07 -7.57 -30.13
C LYS A 26 22.74 -7.05 -29.58
N ASP A 27 21.82 -7.97 -29.31
CA ASP A 27 20.69 -7.69 -28.42
C ASP A 27 21.19 -7.44 -26.99
N ARG A 28 21.04 -6.20 -26.53
CA ARG A 28 21.36 -5.80 -25.16
C ARG A 28 20.17 -6.07 -24.24
N ILE A 29 20.05 -7.32 -23.81
CA ILE A 29 19.19 -7.69 -22.67
C ILE A 29 19.82 -7.10 -21.38
N PRO A 30 19.07 -6.37 -20.53
CA PRO A 30 19.53 -6.01 -19.20
C PRO A 30 19.70 -7.27 -18.34
N SER A 31 20.90 -7.47 -17.79
CA SER A 31 21.23 -8.62 -16.95
C SER A 31 20.38 -8.68 -15.68
N PRO A 32 19.87 -9.86 -15.26
CA PRO A 32 19.28 -10.04 -13.93
C PRO A 32 20.33 -9.80 -12.84
N PHE A 33 19.88 -9.31 -11.68
CA PHE A 33 20.71 -9.24 -10.48
C PHE A 33 21.13 -10.66 -10.04
N PRO A 34 22.34 -10.83 -9.44
CA PRO A 34 22.84 -12.15 -9.10
C PRO A 34 22.03 -12.76 -7.94
N HIS A 35 21.43 -13.93 -8.18
CA HIS A 35 20.89 -14.77 -7.12
C HIS A 35 21.98 -15.09 -6.09
N GLN A 36 21.82 -14.57 -4.88
CA GLN A 36 22.63 -15.02 -3.75
C GLN A 36 21.95 -16.27 -3.17
N GLN A 37 22.46 -17.43 -3.57
CA GLN A 37 21.94 -18.73 -3.13
C GLN A 37 22.02 -18.83 -1.60
N TYR A 38 20.86 -19.01 -0.96
CA TYR A 38 20.79 -19.41 0.43
C TYR A 38 21.21 -20.89 0.53
N ALA A 39 22.44 -21.12 0.95
CA ALA A 39 22.84 -22.42 1.45
C ALA A 39 22.21 -22.60 2.84
N ALA A 40 21.27 -23.53 2.97
CA ALA A 40 20.87 -24.05 4.27
C ALA A 40 22.02 -24.87 4.84
N ASP A 41 22.50 -24.51 6.03
CA ASP A 41 23.52 -25.27 6.76
C ASP A 41 22.90 -25.69 8.10
N ASP A 42 22.20 -26.82 8.07
CA ASP A 42 21.52 -27.40 9.22
C ASP A 42 22.55 -27.88 10.26
N THR A 43 22.71 -27.12 11.34
CA THR A 43 23.35 -27.61 12.57
C THR A 43 22.53 -27.24 13.80
N ASP A 44 21.53 -28.07 14.10
CA ASP A 44 20.90 -28.13 15.41
C ASP A 44 21.94 -28.35 16.52
N VAL A 45 22.09 -27.37 17.41
CA VAL A 45 22.69 -27.58 18.73
C VAL A 45 21.80 -26.97 19.80
N SER A 46 20.92 -27.82 20.34
CA SER A 46 20.20 -27.55 21.58
C SER A 46 21.19 -27.29 22.73
N GLY A 47 21.04 -26.17 23.44
CA GLY A 47 22.07 -25.66 24.34
C GLY A 47 21.61 -24.63 25.36
N SER A 48 20.55 -24.93 26.12
CA SER A 48 20.15 -24.13 27.29
C SER A 48 21.14 -24.30 28.44
N VAL A 49 22.02 -23.32 28.68
CA VAL A 49 22.73 -23.16 29.97
C VAL A 49 22.84 -21.67 30.34
N TYR A 50 22.20 -21.29 31.44
CA TYR A 50 22.57 -20.10 32.22
C TYR A 50 23.85 -20.38 33.01
N THR A 51 24.83 -19.48 32.97
CA THR A 51 25.81 -19.32 34.06
C THR A 51 26.24 -17.87 34.20
N SER A 52 25.74 -17.20 35.23
CA SER A 52 26.36 -16.01 35.79
C SER A 52 27.60 -16.40 36.61
N SER A 53 28.66 -15.60 36.56
CA SER A 53 29.73 -15.62 37.57
C SER A 53 30.39 -14.23 37.67
N GLU A 54 30.18 -13.58 38.80
CA GLU A 54 30.96 -12.44 39.31
C GLU A 54 32.37 -12.99 39.71
N ASP A 55 33.51 -12.34 39.45
CA ASP A 55 34.20 -11.26 40.20
C ASP A 55 35.64 -11.11 39.60
N GLU A 56 36.57 -10.19 39.92
CA GLU A 56 36.70 -9.10 40.91
C GLU A 56 37.72 -8.03 40.38
N PHE A 57 37.66 -6.77 40.86
CA PHE A 57 38.66 -5.66 40.74
C PHE A 57 39.03 -5.09 39.32
N ASP A 58 39.26 -3.78 39.12
CA ASP A 58 39.75 -2.75 40.07
C ASP A 58 39.16 -1.31 39.90
N ARG A 59 38.68 -0.76 41.02
CA ARG A 59 38.61 0.65 41.52
C ARG A 59 38.18 1.86 40.63
N ASN A 60 36.96 2.32 40.95
CA ASN A 60 36.64 3.65 41.55
C ASN A 60 36.90 4.96 40.78
N ASP A 61 35.82 5.60 40.31
CA ASP A 61 35.28 6.81 40.97
C ASP A 61 33.77 6.97 40.70
N GLY A 62 33.01 7.45 41.68
CA GLY A 62 31.57 7.15 41.77
C GLY A 62 30.60 8.32 41.54
N HIS A 63 29.43 8.00 40.98
CA HIS A 63 28.15 8.65 41.27
C HIS A 63 27.02 7.64 41.03
N TYR A 64 26.71 6.83 42.05
CA TYR A 64 25.66 5.82 41.98
C TYR A 64 24.27 6.45 42.12
N SER A 65 23.45 6.37 41.08
CA SER A 65 22.00 6.49 41.21
C SER A 65 21.41 5.12 41.58
N LEU A 66 21.01 4.97 42.85
CA LEU A 66 20.36 3.77 43.35
C LEU A 66 18.92 3.69 42.84
N LYS A 67 18.70 3.17 41.64
CA LYS A 67 17.42 2.57 41.25
C LYS A 67 17.53 1.05 41.32
N ARG A 68 16.60 0.43 42.05
CA ARG A 68 16.49 -1.04 42.17
C ARG A 68 16.23 -1.63 40.78
N PRO A 69 16.72 -2.85 40.46
CA PRO A 69 16.12 -3.62 39.38
C PRO A 69 14.69 -3.91 39.79
N ALA A 70 13.72 -3.37 39.04
CA ALA A 70 12.32 -3.68 39.26
C ALA A 70 12.00 -5.06 38.70
N GLU A 71 11.02 -5.75 39.31
CA GLU A 71 10.55 -7.08 38.89
C GLU A 71 9.64 -7.01 37.63
N ASP A 72 9.72 -5.91 36.87
CA ASP A 72 8.78 -5.52 35.81
C ASP A 72 9.07 -6.14 34.43
N ASP A 73 10.21 -6.80 34.23
CA ASP A 73 10.54 -7.51 32.97
C ASP A 73 9.68 -8.79 32.76
N LEU A 74 8.71 -9.06 33.64
CA LEU A 74 7.78 -10.18 33.54
C LEU A 74 6.56 -9.92 32.62
N LEU A 75 6.32 -8.67 32.20
CA LEU A 75 5.27 -8.33 31.25
C LEU A 75 5.88 -7.97 29.87
N PRO A 76 5.40 -8.59 28.77
CA PRO A 76 5.77 -8.16 27.42
C PRO A 76 5.45 -6.68 27.23
N ARG A 77 6.46 -5.88 26.86
CA ARG A 77 6.25 -4.47 26.50
C ARG A 77 5.37 -4.41 25.27
N GLN A 78 4.22 -3.75 25.40
CA GLN A 78 3.15 -3.79 24.41
C GLN A 78 3.56 -3.35 22.99
N PHE A 79 4.62 -2.53 22.87
CA PHE A 79 5.13 -2.02 21.59
C PHE A 79 6.48 -2.60 21.16
N LYS A 80 7.07 -3.53 21.93
CA LYS A 80 8.35 -4.17 21.57
C LYS A 80 8.06 -5.51 20.88
N ARG A 81 8.56 -5.66 19.65
CA ARG A 81 8.37 -6.86 18.82
C ARG A 81 8.77 -8.12 19.57
N GLN A 82 7.89 -9.13 19.54
CA GLN A 82 8.04 -10.32 20.36
C GLN A 82 9.00 -11.34 19.72
N LYS A 83 9.76 -12.05 20.56
CA LYS A 83 10.71 -13.07 20.13
C LYS A 83 10.02 -14.43 20.00
N GLY A 84 9.51 -14.75 18.81
CA GLY A 84 8.82 -16.00 18.52
C GLY A 84 9.65 -17.09 17.81
N VAL A 85 9.04 -18.27 17.67
CA VAL A 85 9.55 -19.38 16.84
C VAL A 85 9.45 -18.99 15.35
N LEU A 86 10.38 -19.46 14.51
CA LEU A 86 10.27 -19.22 13.07
C LEU A 86 9.18 -20.13 12.51
N ASN A 87 8.21 -19.55 11.82
CA ASN A 87 7.33 -20.29 10.94
C ASN A 87 7.83 -20.13 9.50
N THR A 88 8.16 -21.24 8.85
CA THR A 88 8.64 -21.29 7.46
C THR A 88 7.51 -21.05 6.46
N ASP A 89 6.33 -21.58 6.76
CA ASP A 89 5.19 -21.62 5.84
C ASP A 89 4.56 -20.21 5.75
N TYR A 90 4.57 -19.46 6.85
CA TYR A 90 4.28 -18.02 6.91
C TYR A 90 5.35 -17.15 6.22
N LEU A 91 6.63 -17.57 6.26
CA LEU A 91 7.69 -16.90 5.51
C LEU A 91 7.55 -17.11 4.00
N ASP A 92 7.12 -18.29 3.56
CA ASP A 92 6.84 -18.59 2.15
C ASP A 92 5.59 -17.85 1.65
N LEU A 93 4.53 -17.75 2.47
CA LEU A 93 3.39 -16.87 2.22
C LEU A 93 3.83 -15.42 2.02
N LEU A 94 4.63 -14.88 2.94
CA LEU A 94 5.14 -13.51 2.87
C LEU A 94 6.02 -13.29 1.62
N ASN A 95 6.86 -14.25 1.25
CA ASN A 95 7.69 -14.16 0.04
C ASN A 95 6.83 -14.12 -1.22
N ARG A 96 5.78 -14.95 -1.31
CA ARG A 96 4.82 -14.90 -2.42
C ARG A 96 4.14 -13.53 -2.52
N ASP A 97 3.66 -12.99 -1.41
CA ASP A 97 3.00 -11.68 -1.40
C ASP A 97 3.97 -10.54 -1.79
N ILE A 98 5.27 -10.65 -1.43
CA ILE A 98 6.33 -9.75 -1.89
C ILE A 98 6.56 -9.88 -3.40
N GLU A 99 6.57 -11.10 -3.95
CA GLU A 99 6.71 -11.35 -5.39
C GLU A 99 5.51 -10.81 -6.19
N ASP A 100 4.29 -11.06 -5.72
CA ASP A 100 3.04 -10.55 -6.30
C ASP A 100 2.99 -9.01 -6.26
N ALA A 101 3.39 -8.40 -5.14
CA ALA A 101 3.49 -6.94 -5.01
C ALA A 101 4.57 -6.35 -5.95
N ALA A 102 5.71 -7.02 -6.10
CA ALA A 102 6.80 -6.60 -6.98
C ALA A 102 6.45 -6.71 -8.46
N GLN A 103 5.78 -7.81 -8.85
CA GLN A 103 5.24 -8.01 -10.20
C GLN A 103 4.00 -7.16 -10.46
N ARG A 104 3.35 -6.68 -9.39
CA ARG A 104 2.05 -5.99 -9.37
C ARG A 104 0.93 -6.86 -9.92
N ILE A 105 1.07 -8.18 -9.81
CA ILE A 105 0.10 -9.20 -10.21
C ILE A 105 -0.22 -10.06 -9.01
N CYS A 106 -1.51 -10.20 -8.67
CA CYS A 106 -1.94 -11.21 -7.70
C CYS A 106 -2.19 -12.55 -8.42
N PHE A 107 -1.32 -13.53 -8.24
CA PHE A 107 -1.51 -14.87 -8.78
C PHE A 107 -2.31 -15.73 -7.79
N THR A 108 -3.65 -15.66 -7.88
CA THR A 108 -4.49 -16.62 -7.17
C THR A 108 -4.17 -18.03 -7.64
N HIS A 109 -3.67 -18.88 -6.74
CA HIS A 109 -3.30 -20.29 -6.99
C HIS A 109 -4.50 -21.21 -7.29
N GLU A 110 -5.70 -20.66 -7.47
CA GLU A 110 -6.82 -21.41 -8.00
C GLU A 110 -6.57 -21.74 -9.48
N ASP A 111 -6.02 -22.93 -9.71
CA ASP A 111 -5.91 -23.59 -11.02
C ASP A 111 -7.26 -23.77 -11.77
N ASN A 112 -8.36 -23.32 -11.15
CA ASN A 112 -9.70 -23.19 -11.70
C ASN A 112 -9.97 -21.84 -12.40
N GLU A 113 -8.97 -20.95 -12.52
CA GLU A 113 -9.05 -19.82 -13.46
C GLU A 113 -9.50 -20.33 -14.84
N THR A 114 -10.68 -19.88 -15.30
CA THR A 114 -11.29 -20.36 -16.53
C THR A 114 -10.41 -19.97 -17.72
N ALA A 115 -9.60 -20.93 -18.19
CA ALA A 115 -8.40 -20.72 -19.00
C ALA A 115 -8.50 -19.52 -19.97
N LEU A 116 -7.90 -18.40 -19.58
CA LEU A 116 -7.86 -17.16 -20.37
C LEU A 116 -6.90 -17.32 -21.56
N GLY A 117 -7.34 -18.07 -22.58
CA GLY A 117 -6.59 -18.29 -23.81
C GLY A 117 -6.22 -16.96 -24.50
N SER A 118 -5.10 -16.94 -25.20
CA SER A 118 -4.74 -15.77 -26.01
C SER A 118 -5.79 -15.53 -27.11
N THR A 119 -6.03 -14.26 -27.44
CA THR A 119 -7.04 -13.88 -28.42
C THR A 119 -6.55 -12.75 -29.30
N GLN A 120 -6.90 -12.81 -30.58
CA GLN A 120 -6.66 -11.73 -31.52
C GLN A 120 -7.97 -10.97 -31.78
N PHE A 121 -7.96 -9.66 -31.52
CA PHE A 121 -9.06 -8.75 -31.85
C PHE A 121 -8.61 -7.84 -33.01
N GLY A 122 -9.06 -8.19 -34.21
CA GLY A 122 -8.64 -7.53 -35.45
C GLY A 122 -7.13 -7.69 -35.68
N LEU A 123 -6.40 -6.59 -35.58
CA LEU A 123 -4.93 -6.55 -35.71
C LEU A 123 -4.20 -6.66 -34.35
N THR A 124 -4.92 -6.59 -33.23
CA THR A 124 -4.34 -6.58 -31.88
C THR A 124 -4.29 -8.00 -31.32
N TYR A 125 -3.12 -8.46 -30.89
CA TYR A 125 -2.96 -9.75 -30.20
C TYR A 125 -2.86 -9.53 -28.70
N TRP A 126 -3.68 -10.25 -27.95
CA TRP A 126 -3.71 -10.24 -26.48
C TRP A 126 -3.27 -11.60 -25.97
N SER A 127 -2.07 -11.63 -25.38
CA SER A 127 -1.54 -12.79 -24.67
C SER A 127 -2.22 -12.97 -23.30
N LEU A 128 -2.06 -14.15 -22.71
CA LEU A 128 -2.57 -14.47 -21.37
C LEU A 128 -2.06 -13.51 -20.28
N PRO A 129 -0.75 -13.20 -20.14
CA PRO A 129 -0.28 -12.26 -19.10
C PRO A 129 -0.79 -10.83 -19.32
N GLU A 130 -0.88 -10.35 -20.56
CA GLU A 130 -1.44 -9.02 -20.86
C GLU A 130 -2.91 -8.91 -20.46
N LYS A 131 -3.68 -10.00 -20.56
CA LYS A 131 -5.07 -10.05 -20.09
C LYS A 131 -5.18 -10.02 -18.57
N LYS A 132 -4.34 -10.78 -17.86
CA LYS A 132 -4.31 -10.75 -16.38
C LYS A 132 -4.03 -9.33 -15.89
N LEU A 133 -2.96 -8.71 -16.41
CA LEU A 133 -2.62 -7.31 -16.15
C LEU A 133 -3.76 -6.33 -16.48
N PHE A 134 -4.47 -6.54 -17.58
CA PHE A 134 -5.62 -5.70 -17.96
C PHE A 134 -6.80 -5.82 -16.98
N PHE A 135 -7.21 -7.04 -16.61
CA PHE A 135 -8.34 -7.22 -15.69
C PHE A 135 -8.03 -6.71 -14.28
N GLU A 136 -6.80 -6.92 -13.82
CA GLU A 136 -6.32 -6.41 -12.54
C GLU A 136 -6.13 -4.89 -12.52
N ALA A 137 -5.64 -4.31 -13.62
CA ALA A 137 -5.58 -2.85 -13.78
C ALA A 137 -6.98 -2.23 -13.70
N ILE A 138 -7.99 -2.85 -14.31
CA ILE A 138 -9.39 -2.42 -14.22
C ILE A 138 -9.92 -2.56 -12.78
N ALA A 139 -9.60 -3.65 -12.08
CA ALA A 139 -10.02 -3.84 -10.69
C ALA A 139 -9.44 -2.77 -9.75
N ARG A 140 -8.21 -2.31 -10.00
CA ARG A 140 -7.50 -1.33 -9.15
C ARG A 140 -7.68 0.14 -9.55
N LEU A 141 -7.90 0.45 -10.83
CA LEU A 141 -8.02 1.83 -11.36
C LEU A 141 -9.45 2.20 -11.80
N GLY A 142 -10.34 1.22 -11.91
CA GLY A 142 -11.64 1.40 -12.57
C GLY A 142 -11.55 1.39 -14.09
N GLN A 143 -12.70 1.44 -14.78
CA GLN A 143 -12.78 1.34 -16.25
C GLN A 143 -12.49 2.65 -17.00
N THR A 144 -12.33 3.77 -16.27
CA THR A 144 -12.23 5.13 -16.83
C THR A 144 -10.79 5.59 -17.02
N ASP A 145 -9.85 5.10 -16.22
CA ASP A 145 -8.42 5.44 -16.30
C ASP A 145 -7.69 4.66 -17.41
N LEU A 146 -8.01 4.99 -18.67
CA LEU A 146 -7.32 4.45 -19.85
C LEU A 146 -5.78 4.63 -19.82
N PRO A 147 -5.20 5.81 -19.49
CA PRO A 147 -3.75 5.97 -19.48
C PRO A 147 -3.09 5.16 -18.35
N GLY A 148 -3.71 5.07 -17.17
CA GLY A 148 -3.21 4.22 -16.09
C GLY A 148 -3.26 2.73 -16.42
N ILE A 149 -4.34 2.24 -17.05
CA ILE A 149 -4.43 0.85 -17.52
C ILE A 149 -3.36 0.56 -18.60
N ALA A 150 -3.22 1.43 -19.59
CA ALA A 150 -2.20 1.29 -20.64
C ALA A 150 -0.77 1.27 -20.06
N SER A 151 -0.48 2.18 -19.11
CA SER A 151 0.80 2.25 -18.40
C SER A 151 1.11 1.00 -17.57
N ARG A 152 0.10 0.34 -16.98
CA ARG A 152 0.26 -0.92 -16.24
C ARG A 152 0.53 -2.12 -17.15
N ILE A 153 -0.09 -2.17 -18.33
CA ILE A 153 0.14 -3.25 -19.30
C ILE A 153 1.48 -3.06 -20.02
N GLY A 154 1.86 -1.82 -20.31
CA GLY A 154 3.15 -1.43 -20.92
C GLY A 154 3.32 -1.80 -22.41
N THR A 155 2.66 -2.86 -22.88
CA THR A 155 2.74 -3.35 -24.27
C THR A 155 1.57 -2.92 -25.17
N LYS A 156 0.55 -2.26 -24.61
CA LYS A 156 -0.69 -1.87 -25.30
C LYS A 156 -0.95 -0.37 -25.15
N SER A 157 -1.38 0.25 -26.23
CA SER A 157 -1.78 1.66 -26.26
C SER A 157 -3.20 1.86 -25.72
N GLU A 158 -3.50 3.09 -25.28
CA GLU A 158 -4.83 3.50 -24.79
C GLU A 158 -5.97 3.14 -25.76
N VAL A 159 -5.71 3.23 -27.07
CA VAL A 159 -6.69 2.90 -28.12
C VAL A 159 -6.98 1.40 -28.17
N GLU A 160 -5.96 0.56 -27.97
CA GLU A 160 -6.12 -0.90 -27.94
C GLU A 160 -6.82 -1.36 -26.64
N VAL A 161 -6.47 -0.73 -25.51
CA VAL A 161 -7.14 -0.93 -24.21
C VAL A 161 -8.62 -0.57 -24.32
N ASN A 162 -8.95 0.61 -24.86
CA ASN A 162 -10.35 1.01 -25.06
C ASN A 162 -11.07 0.10 -26.07
N HIS A 163 -10.40 -0.32 -27.15
CA HIS A 163 -10.98 -1.28 -28.09
C HIS A 163 -11.35 -2.62 -27.41
N TYR A 164 -10.51 -3.12 -26.51
CA TYR A 164 -10.79 -4.36 -25.79
C TYR A 164 -11.93 -4.18 -24.77
N LEU A 165 -11.97 -3.06 -24.03
CA LEU A 165 -13.12 -2.69 -23.20
C LEU A 165 -14.43 -2.65 -24.01
N ASP A 166 -14.42 -2.05 -25.20
CA ASP A 166 -15.61 -1.99 -26.06
C ASP A 166 -15.99 -3.34 -26.67
N VAL A 167 -15.06 -4.28 -26.85
CA VAL A 167 -15.38 -5.69 -27.16
C VAL A 167 -16.11 -6.34 -25.97
N LEU A 168 -15.60 -6.18 -24.75
CA LEU A 168 -16.20 -6.77 -23.54
C LEU A 168 -17.60 -6.21 -23.25
N ARG A 169 -17.79 -4.89 -23.39
CA ARG A 169 -19.11 -4.22 -23.27
C ARG A 169 -20.12 -4.79 -24.28
N ARG A 170 -19.73 -4.92 -25.56
CA ARG A 170 -20.59 -5.51 -26.59
C ARG A 170 -20.92 -6.98 -26.31
N ALA A 171 -19.95 -7.77 -25.84
CA ALA A 171 -20.17 -9.16 -25.47
C ALA A 171 -21.15 -9.29 -24.27
N ARG A 172 -21.07 -8.41 -23.27
CA ARG A 172 -22.01 -8.34 -22.14
C ARG A 172 -23.44 -8.02 -22.63
N LEU A 173 -23.60 -7.01 -23.49
CA LEU A 173 -24.91 -6.63 -24.04
C LEU A 173 -25.54 -7.74 -24.89
N LEU A 174 -24.75 -8.43 -25.73
CA LEU A 174 -25.23 -9.58 -26.49
C LEU A 174 -25.68 -10.71 -25.57
N ARG A 175 -24.87 -11.06 -24.55
CA ARG A 175 -25.22 -12.07 -23.56
C ARG A 175 -26.52 -11.74 -22.83
N GLN A 176 -26.71 -10.52 -22.35
CA GLN A 176 -27.94 -10.09 -21.66
C GLN A 176 -29.19 -10.20 -22.55
N ARG A 177 -29.05 -10.01 -23.87
CA ARG A 177 -30.15 -10.14 -24.84
C ARG A 177 -30.51 -11.60 -25.14
N GLU A 178 -29.51 -12.48 -25.22
CA GLU A 178 -29.70 -13.91 -25.53
C GLU A 178 -30.07 -14.73 -24.29
N VAL A 179 -29.42 -14.44 -23.17
CA VAL A 179 -29.57 -15.06 -21.87
C VAL A 179 -30.11 -14.01 -20.91
N ARG A 180 -31.42 -14.07 -20.61
CA ARG A 180 -32.11 -13.21 -19.64
C ARG A 180 -31.76 -13.56 -18.18
N ARG A 181 -30.49 -13.78 -17.87
CA ARG A 181 -29.97 -14.09 -16.54
C ARG A 181 -28.69 -13.28 -16.32
N PRO A 182 -28.34 -12.92 -15.07
CA PRO A 182 -27.05 -12.32 -14.78
C PRO A 182 -25.91 -13.25 -15.21
N ALA A 183 -24.75 -12.68 -15.54
CA ALA A 183 -23.60 -13.45 -16.00
C ALA A 183 -22.78 -14.07 -14.84
N ILE A 184 -22.91 -13.46 -13.67
CA ILE A 184 -22.30 -13.77 -12.37
C ILE A 184 -23.38 -13.44 -11.34
N GLU A 185 -23.60 -14.30 -10.35
CA GLU A 185 -24.51 -14.03 -9.23
C GLU A 185 -23.73 -13.61 -7.98
N PHE A 186 -24.39 -13.03 -6.97
CA PHE A 186 -23.73 -12.58 -5.74
C PHE A 186 -22.92 -13.69 -5.06
N SER A 187 -23.47 -14.91 -4.99
CA SER A 187 -22.79 -16.11 -4.45
C SER A 187 -21.66 -16.67 -5.32
N GLU A 188 -21.38 -16.07 -6.49
CA GLU A 188 -20.26 -16.39 -7.39
C GLU A 188 -19.18 -15.29 -7.40
N ILE A 189 -19.41 -14.19 -6.68
CA ILE A 189 -18.36 -13.21 -6.36
C ILE A 189 -17.48 -13.84 -5.28
N PRO A 190 -16.13 -13.72 -5.34
CA PRO A 190 -15.27 -14.23 -4.28
C PRO A 190 -15.64 -13.65 -2.92
N ALA A 191 -15.76 -14.52 -1.92
CA ALA A 191 -16.12 -14.17 -0.56
C ALA A 191 -15.16 -13.13 0.04
N ALA A 192 -15.70 -12.18 0.79
CA ALA A 192 -14.90 -11.26 1.60
C ALA A 192 -14.41 -11.99 2.86
N VAL A 193 -13.25 -12.66 2.76
CA VAL A 193 -12.73 -13.50 3.84
C VAL A 193 -12.39 -12.68 5.09
N GLU A 194 -13.11 -12.95 6.19
CA GLU A 194 -12.81 -12.42 7.51
C GLU A 194 -12.07 -13.45 8.37
N LEU A 195 -11.03 -13.01 9.09
CA LEU A 195 -10.28 -13.82 10.05
C LEU A 195 -10.59 -13.38 11.47
N SER A 196 -10.67 -14.33 12.41
CA SER A 196 -10.86 -13.97 13.82
C SER A 196 -9.70 -13.13 14.38
N GLN A 197 -9.99 -12.25 15.33
CA GLN A 197 -8.98 -11.46 16.04
C GLN A 197 -7.88 -12.32 16.70
N GLN A 198 -8.21 -13.57 17.08
CA GLN A 198 -7.24 -14.52 17.62
C GLN A 198 -6.26 -15.03 16.55
N CYS A 199 -6.75 -15.27 15.34
CA CYS A 199 -5.93 -15.62 14.18
C CYS A 199 -5.01 -14.44 13.80
N CYS A 200 -5.56 -13.22 13.72
CA CYS A 200 -4.79 -12.00 13.46
C CYS A 200 -3.62 -11.82 14.46
N HIS A 201 -3.88 -11.96 15.77
CA HIS A 201 -2.80 -11.88 16.76
C HIS A 201 -1.74 -12.99 16.62
N ALA A 202 -2.13 -14.18 16.16
CA ALA A 202 -1.17 -15.27 15.93
C ALA A 202 -0.33 -15.03 14.66
N LEU A 203 -0.88 -14.33 13.65
CA LEU A 203 -0.16 -13.82 12.48
C LEU A 203 0.81 -12.68 12.88
N ASP A 204 0.37 -11.73 13.70
CA ASP A 204 1.22 -10.65 14.23
C ASP A 204 2.44 -11.23 14.98
N GLU A 205 2.25 -12.25 15.81
CA GLU A 205 3.33 -12.93 16.53
C GLU A 205 4.32 -13.64 15.57
N ALA A 206 3.83 -14.22 14.47
CA ALA A 206 4.68 -14.83 13.44
C ALA A 206 5.46 -13.76 12.63
N ALA A 207 4.82 -12.63 12.32
CA ALA A 207 5.45 -11.48 11.66
C ALA A 207 6.56 -10.87 12.54
N ASP A 208 6.30 -10.67 13.83
CA ASP A 208 7.29 -10.24 14.82
C ASP A 208 8.49 -11.21 14.89
N ALA A 209 8.21 -12.51 14.91
CA ALA A 209 9.25 -13.54 14.96
C ALA A 209 10.17 -13.55 13.72
N ILE A 210 9.63 -13.24 12.53
CA ILE A 210 10.43 -13.02 11.31
C ILE A 210 11.18 -11.69 11.41
N SER A 211 10.49 -10.61 11.81
CA SER A 211 11.08 -9.28 11.89
C SER A 211 12.30 -9.23 12.80
N VAL A 212 12.26 -9.83 13.99
CA VAL A 212 13.39 -9.79 14.93
C VAL A 212 14.59 -10.60 14.40
N ARG A 213 14.35 -11.64 13.58
CA ARG A 213 15.43 -12.36 12.89
C ARG A 213 16.05 -11.55 11.76
N GLN A 214 15.23 -10.83 11.00
CA GLN A 214 15.70 -9.92 9.95
C GLN A 214 16.52 -8.78 10.55
N GLU A 215 16.04 -8.15 11.63
CA GLU A 215 16.73 -7.12 12.40
C GLU A 215 18.11 -7.61 12.85
N ARG A 216 18.20 -8.77 13.52
CA ARG A 216 19.49 -9.39 13.89
C ARG A 216 20.42 -9.64 12.71
N LYS A 217 19.88 -10.03 11.55
CA LYS A 217 20.68 -10.27 10.32
C LYS A 217 21.19 -8.96 9.72
N GLU A 218 20.49 -7.85 9.95
CA GLU A 218 20.90 -6.49 9.59
C GLU A 218 21.94 -5.95 10.58
N GLU A 219 21.74 -6.13 11.89
CA GLU A 219 22.74 -5.83 12.94
C GLU A 219 24.09 -6.49 12.61
N LEU A 220 24.12 -7.80 12.34
CA LEU A 220 25.35 -8.53 11.99
C LEU A 220 25.99 -8.04 10.69
N ARG A 221 25.21 -7.54 9.73
CA ARG A 221 25.71 -6.97 8.47
C ARG A 221 26.36 -5.61 8.72
N GLU A 222 25.72 -4.77 9.54
CA GLU A 222 26.23 -3.45 9.92
C GLU A 222 27.46 -3.56 10.82
N GLU A 223 27.48 -4.49 11.79
CA GLU A 223 28.65 -4.81 12.61
C GLU A 223 29.82 -5.29 11.73
N GLY A 224 29.56 -6.16 10.74
CA GLY A 224 30.55 -6.58 9.76
C GLY A 224 31.11 -5.45 8.87
N LYS A 225 30.30 -4.41 8.61
CA LYS A 225 30.70 -3.24 7.78
C LYS A 225 31.44 -2.17 8.58
N TRP A 226 31.04 -1.92 9.83
CA TRP A 226 31.47 -0.75 10.62
C TRP A 226 32.23 -1.08 11.92
N GLY A 227 32.30 -2.35 12.33
CA GLY A 227 32.87 -2.77 13.60
C GLY A 227 32.16 -2.13 14.79
N GLU A 228 32.88 -1.79 15.86
CA GLU A 228 32.35 -1.18 17.09
C GLU A 228 31.58 0.14 16.88
N CYS A 229 31.64 0.74 15.69
CA CYS A 229 30.92 1.97 15.35
C CYS A 229 29.57 1.74 14.66
N TRP A 230 29.11 0.49 14.50
CA TRP A 230 27.88 0.17 13.74
C TRP A 230 26.64 0.85 14.33
N GLU A 231 26.46 0.78 15.65
CA GLU A 231 25.41 1.48 16.39
C GLU A 231 25.96 2.76 17.05
N ILE A 232 25.53 3.92 16.57
CA ILE A 232 25.94 5.21 17.15
C ILE A 232 24.98 5.56 18.29
N THR A 233 25.29 5.01 19.47
CA THR A 233 24.66 5.37 20.75
C THR A 233 25.12 6.76 21.22
N PRO A 234 24.40 7.44 22.15
CA PRO A 234 24.82 8.75 22.68
C PRO A 234 26.23 8.76 23.29
N LYS A 235 26.69 7.64 23.86
CA LYS A 235 28.05 7.46 24.38
C LYS A 235 29.09 7.46 23.25
N ILE A 236 28.83 6.70 22.19
CA ILE A 236 29.71 6.60 21.01
C ILE A 236 29.75 7.93 20.25
N ALA A 237 28.59 8.55 20.02
CA ALA A 237 28.48 9.88 19.41
C ALA A 237 29.34 10.93 20.12
N HIS A 238 29.25 11.03 21.44
CA HIS A 238 30.03 12.00 22.23
C HIS A 238 31.55 11.71 22.21
N ARG A 239 31.98 10.44 22.16
CA ARG A 239 33.39 10.06 21.97
C ARG A 239 33.89 10.42 20.58
N LEU A 240 33.09 10.14 19.54
CA LEU A 240 33.40 10.52 18.16
C LEU A 240 33.49 12.04 18.01
N ASP A 241 32.51 12.80 18.50
CA ASP A 241 32.50 14.28 18.47
C ASP A 241 33.73 14.88 19.19
N LYS A 242 34.24 14.22 20.24
CA LYS A 242 35.50 14.59 20.94
C LYS A 242 36.79 14.26 20.17
N GLY A 243 36.69 13.59 19.03
CA GLY A 243 37.86 13.21 18.23
C GLY A 243 38.53 11.90 18.64
N GLU A 244 37.94 11.11 19.53
CA GLU A 244 38.48 9.78 19.88
C GLU A 244 38.45 8.84 18.66
N SER A 245 39.48 8.00 18.55
CA SER A 245 39.50 6.90 17.58
C SER A 245 38.91 5.66 18.23
N ILE A 246 37.92 5.07 17.59
CA ILE A 246 37.26 3.81 17.97
C ILE A 246 37.60 2.78 16.88
N ASN A 247 37.58 1.48 17.18
CA ASN A 247 37.80 0.49 16.14
C ASN A 247 36.66 0.58 15.11
N GLY A 248 37.00 0.65 13.82
CA GLY A 248 36.04 0.98 12.74
C GLY A 248 35.88 2.47 12.43
N SER A 249 36.32 3.40 13.29
CA SER A 249 36.11 4.84 13.07
C SER A 249 37.01 5.49 12.00
N GLN A 250 37.82 4.71 11.27
CA GLN A 250 38.94 5.22 10.48
C GLN A 250 38.54 5.89 9.15
N ASN A 251 37.27 5.81 8.70
CA ASN A 251 36.80 6.41 7.45
C ASN A 251 35.39 7.06 7.53
N LEU A 252 34.95 7.51 8.72
CA LEU A 252 33.61 8.09 8.91
C LEU A 252 33.50 9.51 8.30
N GLN A 253 33.24 9.61 6.99
CA GLN A 253 33.17 10.90 6.27
C GLN A 253 32.12 11.87 6.88
N PHE A 254 30.99 11.32 7.34
CA PHE A 254 29.90 12.07 7.94
C PHE A 254 30.28 12.86 9.21
N LYS A 255 31.33 12.42 9.93
CA LYS A 255 31.87 13.11 11.13
C LYS A 255 32.38 14.53 10.82
N GLY A 256 32.78 14.81 9.59
CA GLY A 256 33.21 16.14 9.17
C GLY A 256 32.05 17.13 8.95
N LEU A 257 30.81 16.65 8.85
CA LEU A 257 29.63 17.45 8.47
C LEU A 257 28.57 17.53 9.57
N PHE A 258 28.38 16.47 10.35
CA PHE A 258 27.31 16.39 11.36
C PHE A 258 27.85 16.32 12.78
N ASN A 259 27.17 17.01 13.70
CA ASN A 259 27.33 16.84 15.13
C ASN A 259 26.44 15.68 15.60
N LEU A 260 27.04 14.53 15.92
CA LEU A 260 26.30 13.28 16.14
C LEU A 260 25.43 13.36 17.39
N HIS A 261 25.94 13.96 18.46
CA HIS A 261 25.19 14.15 19.70
C HIS A 261 23.91 14.99 19.50
N THR A 262 23.97 16.07 18.70
CA THR A 262 22.81 16.93 18.42
C THR A 262 21.74 16.17 17.63
N TRP A 263 22.14 15.35 16.67
CA TRP A 263 21.23 14.51 15.89
C TRP A 263 20.48 13.49 16.76
N LEU A 264 21.18 12.78 17.65
CA LEU A 264 20.53 11.87 18.60
C LEU A 264 19.61 12.60 19.57
N ARG A 265 19.99 13.79 20.05
CA ARG A 265 19.15 14.63 20.92
C ARG A 265 17.88 15.13 20.23
N LEU A 266 17.92 15.38 18.92
CA LEU A 266 16.71 15.66 18.13
C LEU A 266 15.82 14.41 18.00
N SER A 267 16.40 13.23 17.86
CA SER A 267 15.64 11.97 17.88
C SER A 267 14.93 11.77 19.23
N GLU A 268 15.69 11.84 20.32
CA GLU A 268 15.25 11.67 21.72
C GLU A 268 14.14 12.65 22.13
N ARG A 269 14.19 13.91 21.69
CA ARG A 269 13.29 14.97 22.20
C ARG A 269 12.23 15.46 21.23
N VAL A 270 12.38 15.19 19.93
CA VAL A 270 11.53 15.76 18.88
C VAL A 270 10.95 14.68 17.98
N PHE A 271 11.76 13.78 17.41
CA PHE A 271 11.25 12.84 16.41
C PHE A 271 10.62 11.57 16.97
N MET A 272 11.06 11.09 18.14
CA MET A 272 10.56 9.86 18.76
C MET A 272 9.88 10.12 20.12
N ASN A 273 9.38 11.34 20.36
CA ASN A 273 8.82 11.77 21.66
C ASN A 273 7.37 12.26 21.53
N SER A 274 6.56 11.53 20.75
CA SER A 274 5.12 11.79 20.57
C SER A 274 4.35 11.63 21.89
N SER A 275 3.19 12.27 22.00
CA SER A 275 2.20 11.96 23.05
C SER A 275 1.56 10.58 22.87
N ILE A 276 1.63 9.99 21.66
CA ILE A 276 1.15 8.63 21.41
C ILE A 276 2.18 7.60 21.90
N PRO A 277 1.83 6.65 22.78
CA PRO A 277 2.76 5.65 23.30
C PRO A 277 3.49 4.82 22.23
N SER A 278 2.82 4.47 21.13
CA SER A 278 3.42 3.70 20.02
C SER A 278 4.45 4.46 19.18
N GLU A 279 4.46 5.80 19.26
CA GLU A 279 5.40 6.69 18.55
C GLU A 279 6.46 7.28 19.51
N ASN A 280 6.47 6.84 20.77
CA ASN A 280 7.33 7.36 21.83
C ASN A 280 8.35 6.31 22.27
N TRP A 281 9.64 6.63 22.12
CA TRP A 281 10.74 5.69 22.38
C TRP A 281 10.72 5.11 23.80
N GLN A 282 10.23 5.87 24.79
CA GLN A 282 10.22 5.48 26.21
C GLN A 282 9.31 4.28 26.49
N TYR A 283 8.25 4.09 25.70
CA TYR A 283 7.32 2.94 25.82
C TYR A 283 7.78 1.74 24.98
N ILE A 284 8.71 1.93 24.05
CA ILE A 284 9.24 0.88 23.17
C ILE A 284 10.46 0.22 23.83
N ASP A 285 11.46 0.99 24.26
CA ASP A 285 12.68 0.46 24.86
C ASP A 285 13.26 1.34 25.99
N ASN A 286 14.15 0.75 26.81
CA ASN A 286 14.86 1.47 27.88
C ASN A 286 16.12 2.21 27.37
N SER A 287 16.59 1.87 26.18
CA SER A 287 17.73 2.52 25.53
C SER A 287 17.30 3.88 24.97
N PRO A 288 18.10 4.95 25.16
CA PRO A 288 17.87 6.19 24.43
C PRO A 288 18.10 5.96 22.92
N PRO A 289 17.41 6.67 22.02
CA PRO A 289 17.54 6.47 20.59
C PRO A 289 18.99 6.48 20.09
N SER A 290 19.33 5.47 19.31
CA SER A 290 20.58 5.34 18.56
C SER A 290 20.29 5.40 17.05
N MET A 291 21.33 5.49 16.24
CA MET A 291 21.23 5.40 14.77
C MET A 291 22.40 4.60 14.21
N TRP A 292 22.18 3.87 13.11
CA TRP A 292 23.23 3.11 12.47
C TRP A 292 24.23 4.00 11.71
N ALA A 293 25.48 3.56 11.60
CA ALA A 293 26.50 4.28 10.84
C ALA A 293 26.17 4.39 9.34
N THR A 294 25.52 3.38 8.73
CA THR A 294 25.02 3.50 7.34
C THR A 294 24.00 4.64 7.21
N THR A 295 23.11 4.86 8.19
CA THR A 295 22.15 5.97 8.14
C THR A 295 22.84 7.34 8.09
N PHE A 296 23.94 7.52 8.84
CA PHE A 296 24.75 8.75 8.75
C PHE A 296 25.56 8.85 7.46
N GLU A 297 26.03 7.73 6.89
CA GLU A 297 26.63 7.68 5.54
C GLU A 297 25.63 8.11 4.45
N ASP A 298 24.38 7.67 4.55
CA ASP A 298 23.29 8.05 3.64
C ASP A 298 22.93 9.53 3.78
N PHE A 299 22.77 10.04 5.01
CA PHE A 299 22.54 11.47 5.23
C PHE A 299 23.68 12.34 4.70
N HIS A 300 24.94 11.90 4.85
CA HIS A 300 26.10 12.61 4.30
C HIS A 300 26.08 12.59 2.77
N SER A 301 25.82 11.43 2.17
CA SER A 301 25.72 11.26 0.72
C SER A 301 24.60 12.12 0.12
N LEU A 302 23.44 12.17 0.78
CA LEU A 302 22.30 13.01 0.43
C LEU A 302 22.63 14.50 0.55
N ALA A 303 23.24 14.93 1.67
CA ALA A 303 23.64 16.32 1.88
C ALA A 303 24.68 16.79 0.84
N VAL A 304 25.69 15.96 0.54
CA VAL A 304 26.69 16.24 -0.52
C VAL A 304 26.04 16.27 -1.90
N SER A 305 25.12 15.35 -2.21
CA SER A 305 24.38 15.31 -3.48
C SER A 305 23.54 16.57 -3.71
N ILE A 306 22.74 16.98 -2.71
CA ILE A 306 21.88 18.16 -2.79
C ILE A 306 22.71 19.44 -2.85
N THR A 307 23.71 19.60 -1.98
CA THR A 307 24.57 20.80 -1.99
C THR A 307 25.37 20.92 -3.29
N LYS A 308 25.90 19.82 -3.83
CA LYS A 308 26.57 19.81 -5.14
C LYS A 308 25.63 20.22 -6.26
N ARG A 309 24.41 19.68 -6.30
CA ARG A 309 23.38 20.06 -7.28
C ARG A 309 23.03 21.55 -7.19
N LEU A 310 22.80 22.05 -5.98
CA LEU A 310 22.51 23.45 -5.73
C LEU A 310 23.66 24.36 -6.20
N VAL A 311 24.90 24.07 -5.80
CA VAL A 311 26.09 24.83 -6.22
C VAL A 311 26.29 24.80 -7.74
N GLN A 312 26.10 23.65 -8.39
CA GLN A 312 26.20 23.55 -9.84
C GLN A 312 25.14 24.41 -10.55
N THR A 313 23.89 24.40 -10.09
CA THR A 313 22.83 25.26 -10.64
C THR A 313 23.09 26.74 -10.36
N THR A 314 23.56 27.13 -9.16
CA THR A 314 23.89 28.53 -8.86
C THR A 314 25.03 29.06 -9.73
N LEU A 315 26.05 28.22 -9.99
CA LEU A 315 27.13 28.53 -10.94
C LEU A 315 26.59 28.66 -12.37
N PHE A 316 25.68 27.78 -12.81
CA PHE A 316 25.06 27.89 -14.13
C PHE A 316 24.24 29.18 -14.30
N MET A 317 23.40 29.52 -13.31
CA MET A 317 22.58 30.74 -13.36
C MET A 317 23.45 32.01 -13.32
N SER A 318 24.44 32.06 -12.44
CA SER A 318 25.36 33.19 -12.35
C SER A 318 26.22 33.33 -13.61
N MET A 319 26.76 32.25 -14.17
CA MET A 319 27.50 32.28 -15.45
C MET A 319 26.63 32.77 -16.61
N SER A 320 25.38 32.29 -16.70
CA SER A 320 24.43 32.71 -17.74
C SER A 320 24.15 34.21 -17.65
N ARG A 321 23.88 34.73 -16.44
CA ARG A 321 23.74 36.17 -16.18
C ARG A 321 25.02 36.95 -16.52
N ILE A 322 26.20 36.45 -16.15
CA ILE A 322 27.48 37.12 -16.41
C ILE A 322 27.72 37.23 -17.92
N ARG A 323 27.49 36.17 -18.70
CA ARG A 323 27.63 36.17 -20.16
C ARG A 323 26.71 37.21 -20.81
N ALA A 324 25.40 37.14 -20.53
CA ALA A 324 24.42 38.10 -21.05
C ALA A 324 24.73 39.56 -20.66
N LYS A 325 25.25 39.79 -19.44
CA LYS A 325 25.66 41.15 -19.03
C LYS A 325 27.00 41.59 -19.63
N ARG A 326 27.92 40.67 -19.94
CA ARG A 326 29.22 40.98 -20.58
C ARG A 326 29.05 41.40 -22.04
N GLU A 327 28.03 40.90 -22.75
CA GLU A 327 27.65 41.36 -24.09
C GLU A 327 27.27 42.84 -24.14
N LEU A 328 26.55 43.34 -23.12
CA LEU A 328 26.16 44.76 -23.01
C LEU A 328 27.22 45.62 -22.30
N HIS A 329 27.94 45.04 -21.34
CA HIS A 329 28.91 45.72 -20.47
C HIS A 329 30.17 44.86 -20.28
N PRO A 330 31.22 45.05 -21.11
CA PRO A 330 32.42 44.22 -21.10
C PRO A 330 33.11 44.10 -19.73
N ASN A 331 33.06 45.16 -18.92
CA ASN A 331 33.66 45.22 -17.58
C ASN A 331 32.81 44.56 -16.47
N THR A 332 31.89 43.66 -16.82
CA THR A 332 31.10 42.87 -15.85
C THR A 332 32.02 41.95 -15.03
N ARG A 333 31.92 42.07 -13.69
CA ARG A 333 32.68 41.26 -12.72
C ARG A 333 32.06 39.88 -12.53
N ASP A 334 32.92 38.89 -12.35
CA ASP A 334 32.56 37.48 -12.17
C ASP A 334 32.25 37.19 -10.69
N ILE A 335 31.04 37.56 -10.27
CA ILE A 335 30.55 37.47 -8.88
C ILE A 335 29.19 36.78 -8.87
N VAL A 336 28.99 35.79 -8.00
CA VAL A 336 27.69 35.14 -7.72
C VAL A 336 26.85 36.04 -6.81
N ARG A 337 25.55 36.20 -7.10
CA ARG A 337 24.61 37.04 -6.35
C ARG A 337 23.55 36.18 -5.67
N ALA A 338 22.96 36.68 -4.58
CA ALA A 338 21.84 36.01 -3.90
C ALA A 338 20.66 35.70 -4.85
N GLN A 339 20.39 36.57 -5.82
CA GLN A 339 19.39 36.34 -6.87
C GLN A 339 19.71 35.12 -7.76
N ASP A 340 20.99 34.81 -8.01
CA ASP A 340 21.38 33.63 -8.78
C ASP A 340 21.11 32.34 -7.97
N VAL A 341 21.21 32.43 -6.63
CA VAL A 341 20.89 31.34 -5.70
C VAL A 341 19.37 31.15 -5.61
N GLN A 342 18.60 32.22 -5.48
CA GLN A 342 17.13 32.17 -5.47
C GLN A 342 16.58 31.59 -6.78
N ALA A 343 17.12 32.00 -7.93
CA ALA A 343 16.76 31.43 -9.23
C ALA A 343 17.12 29.94 -9.33
N ALA A 344 18.24 29.51 -8.76
CA ALA A 344 18.63 28.10 -8.71
C ALA A 344 17.72 27.26 -7.80
N ILE A 345 17.32 27.79 -6.63
CA ILE A 345 16.36 27.15 -5.72
C ILE A 345 15.01 26.94 -6.43
N ALA A 346 14.48 27.99 -7.07
CA ALA A 346 13.25 27.92 -7.84
C ALA A 346 13.34 26.94 -9.02
N SER A 347 14.46 26.97 -9.77
CA SER A 347 14.72 26.05 -10.88
C SER A 347 14.89 24.58 -10.46
N LEU A 348 15.20 24.31 -9.19
CA LEU A 348 15.30 22.96 -8.63
C LEU A 348 14.01 22.53 -7.91
N GLY A 349 12.96 23.35 -7.89
CA GLY A 349 11.73 23.07 -7.16
C GLY A 349 11.90 23.00 -5.64
N MET A 350 12.99 23.55 -5.10
CA MET A 350 13.31 23.49 -3.67
C MET A 350 12.57 24.59 -2.90
N LYS A 351 12.12 24.28 -1.67
CA LYS A 351 11.55 25.30 -0.76
C LYS A 351 12.67 26.27 -0.32
N PRO A 352 12.40 27.59 -0.24
CA PRO A 352 13.42 28.58 0.12
C PRO A 352 13.78 28.61 1.60
N ASP A 353 12.88 28.15 2.49
CA ASP A 353 13.07 28.13 3.94
C ASP A 353 12.44 26.86 4.54
N SER A 354 12.97 26.42 5.69
CA SER A 354 12.48 25.33 6.53
C SER A 354 11.70 25.82 7.76
N ARG A 355 11.60 27.14 8.03
CA ARG A 355 10.79 27.68 9.15
C ARG A 355 9.39 27.08 9.24
N GLN A 356 8.63 27.06 8.16
CA GLN A 356 7.28 26.47 8.12
C GLN A 356 7.25 24.95 8.40
N PHE A 357 8.36 24.25 8.15
CA PHE A 357 8.50 22.83 8.50
C PHE A 357 8.76 22.64 10.01
N TRP A 358 9.43 23.61 10.66
CA TRP A 358 9.75 23.56 12.08
C TRP A 358 8.67 24.19 12.98
N SER A 359 7.96 25.23 12.55
CA SER A 359 6.85 25.80 13.34
C SER A 359 5.74 24.76 13.54
N LYS A 360 5.35 24.05 12.48
CA LYS A 360 4.37 22.96 12.51
C LYS A 360 4.91 21.64 13.08
N CYS A 361 6.11 21.63 13.68
CA CYS A 361 6.75 20.40 14.16
C CYS A 361 5.97 19.78 15.32
N ALA A 362 5.56 20.58 16.31
CA ALA A 362 4.80 20.11 17.46
C ALA A 362 3.49 19.44 17.04
N ARG A 363 2.70 20.07 16.17
CA ARG A 363 1.46 19.47 15.63
C ARG A 363 1.71 18.24 14.77
N ARG A 364 2.74 18.25 13.90
CA ARG A 364 3.06 17.12 13.00
C ARG A 364 3.51 15.87 13.77
N LEU A 365 4.26 16.04 14.86
CA LEU A 365 4.82 14.97 15.68
C LEU A 365 4.07 14.78 17.01
N ARG A 366 2.92 15.44 17.17
CA ARG A 366 2.02 15.40 18.35
C ARG A 366 2.76 15.58 19.68
N LEU A 367 3.69 16.51 19.71
CA LEU A 367 4.53 16.79 20.88
C LEU A 367 3.76 17.61 21.91
N GLU A 368 3.81 17.18 23.16
CA GLU A 368 3.44 17.99 24.30
C GLU A 368 4.62 18.91 24.65
N VAL A 369 4.41 20.23 24.51
CA VAL A 369 5.43 21.25 24.76
C VAL A 369 5.03 22.08 25.97
N GLN A 370 5.87 22.06 26.99
CA GLN A 370 5.76 22.91 28.18
C GLN A 370 6.69 24.13 28.04
N GLU A 371 6.30 25.27 28.63
CA GLU A 371 7.05 26.52 28.55
C GLU A 371 8.39 26.45 29.32
N GLU A 372 8.39 25.79 30.48
CA GLU A 372 9.59 25.47 31.25
C GLU A 372 9.80 23.93 31.29
N PRO A 373 11.05 23.43 31.27
CA PRO A 373 11.31 22.01 31.47
C PRO A 373 10.96 21.62 32.92
N PRO A 374 10.27 20.48 33.15
CA PRO A 374 9.90 20.06 34.49
C PRO A 374 11.13 19.92 35.39
N SER A 375 11.04 20.45 36.61
CA SER A 375 12.09 20.28 37.61
C SER A 375 12.11 18.83 38.10
N ASN A 376 13.26 18.29 38.47
CA ASN A 376 13.39 16.87 38.84
C ASN A 376 12.61 16.46 40.10
N ASP A 377 12.07 17.43 40.86
CA ASP A 377 11.45 17.23 42.17
C ASP A 377 9.94 17.54 42.19
N GLU A 378 9.37 18.02 41.07
CA GLU A 378 7.93 18.30 40.92
C GLU A 378 7.40 17.58 39.67
N GLU A 379 6.36 16.74 39.83
CA GLU A 379 5.58 16.24 38.69
C GLU A 379 5.06 17.45 37.91
N GLY A 380 5.32 17.49 36.59
CA GLY A 380 5.25 18.71 35.79
C GLY A 380 3.86 19.33 35.70
N ASP A 381 3.52 20.18 36.67
CA ASP A 381 2.22 20.84 36.89
C ASP A 381 1.90 21.96 35.85
N GLY A 382 2.70 22.05 34.78
CA GLY A 382 2.51 22.98 33.68
C GLY A 382 1.58 22.41 32.61
N GLU A 383 0.43 23.04 32.40
CA GLU A 383 -0.47 22.71 31.28
C GLU A 383 0.29 22.80 29.93
N PRO A 384 0.13 21.82 29.03
CA PRO A 384 0.79 21.83 27.74
C PRO A 384 0.26 22.98 26.87
N LEU A 385 1.17 23.71 26.23
CA LEU A 385 0.82 24.80 25.32
C LEU A 385 -0.02 24.28 24.14
N SER A 386 -1.01 25.04 23.69
CA SER A 386 -1.82 24.61 22.54
C SER A 386 -1.01 24.65 21.25
N TYR A 387 -1.34 23.78 20.29
CA TYR A 387 -0.65 23.76 18.99
C TYR A 387 -0.79 25.07 18.20
N GLU A 388 -1.82 25.88 18.46
CA GLU A 388 -1.97 27.20 17.84
C GLU A 388 -1.01 28.21 18.45
N GLU A 389 -0.92 28.27 19.78
CA GLU A 389 0.06 29.12 20.48
C GLU A 389 1.50 28.74 20.13
N ILE A 390 1.83 27.45 20.08
CA ILE A 390 3.17 26.97 19.68
C ILE A 390 3.48 27.36 18.23
N GLU A 391 2.53 27.15 17.30
CA GLU A 391 2.74 27.52 15.89
C GLU A 391 2.85 29.04 15.72
N ASP A 392 2.09 29.84 16.46
CA ASP A 392 2.16 31.30 16.44
C ASP A 392 3.50 31.80 17.04
N ILE A 393 3.92 31.30 18.21
CA ILE A 393 5.22 31.62 18.83
C ILE A 393 6.40 31.28 17.89
N LEU A 394 6.33 30.13 17.20
CA LEU A 394 7.37 29.69 16.26
C LEU A 394 7.25 30.31 14.86
N SER A 395 6.13 30.97 14.52
CA SER A 395 5.90 31.61 13.23
C SER A 395 5.91 33.14 13.25
N GLN A 396 5.94 33.78 14.44
CA GLN A 396 6.09 35.22 14.64
C GLN A 396 7.49 35.74 14.25
N THR A 397 7.85 35.55 12.98
CA THR A 397 8.74 36.41 12.20
C THR A 397 8.14 36.57 10.80
N ASP A 398 7.53 37.74 10.58
CA ASP A 398 6.93 38.31 9.36
C ASP A 398 5.42 38.05 9.09
N GLU A 399 4.62 39.05 9.50
CA GLU A 399 3.34 39.57 8.94
C GLU A 399 2.12 38.64 8.72
N ASP A 400 1.07 38.90 9.51
CA ASP A 400 -0.26 38.28 9.45
C ASP A 400 -1.09 38.59 8.19
N VAL A 401 -1.68 37.57 7.55
CA VAL A 401 -2.92 37.70 6.78
C VAL A 401 -3.81 36.46 6.93
N LYS A 402 -5.00 36.61 7.53
CA LYS A 402 -6.12 35.65 7.50
C LYS A 402 -7.38 36.31 6.91
N PRO A 403 -8.09 35.64 5.97
CA PRO A 403 -9.54 35.76 5.83
C PRO A 403 -10.18 34.36 5.93
N ILE A 404 -10.96 34.06 6.98
CA ILE A 404 -12.41 34.30 7.11
C ILE A 404 -13.26 33.54 6.07
N THR A 405 -13.88 32.47 6.55
CA THR A 405 -14.95 31.65 5.94
C THR A 405 -16.31 32.35 5.93
N LYS A 406 -17.21 31.94 5.02
CA LYS A 406 -18.66 31.81 5.30
C LYS A 406 -19.40 30.92 4.29
N SER A 407 -20.63 30.56 4.64
CA SER A 407 -21.33 29.32 4.29
C SER A 407 -22.51 29.46 3.31
N GLU A 408 -22.91 28.31 2.75
CA GLU A 408 -24.28 27.83 2.43
C GLU A 408 -25.23 28.67 1.56
N PHE A 409 -25.93 27.99 0.64
CA PHE A 409 -27.42 27.97 0.59
C PHE A 409 -27.93 26.76 -0.22
N ASP A 410 -29.20 26.44 -0.04
CA ASP A 410 -29.92 25.19 -0.36
C ASP A 410 -31.02 25.39 -1.45
N ASP A 411 -31.81 24.34 -1.72
CA ASP A 411 -33.19 24.23 -2.28
C ASP A 411 -33.44 23.47 -3.63
N ASP A 412 -34.53 22.68 -3.61
CA ASP A 412 -35.09 21.76 -4.64
C ASP A 412 -36.00 22.44 -5.71
N VAL A 413 -36.46 21.70 -6.75
CA VAL A 413 -37.89 21.49 -7.19
C VAL A 413 -38.04 20.48 -8.38
N GLU A 414 -38.68 19.33 -8.10
CA GLU A 414 -39.78 18.56 -8.77
C GLU A 414 -40.17 18.56 -10.30
N TYR A 415 -40.64 17.38 -10.77
CA TYR A 415 -41.69 17.02 -11.80
C TYR A 415 -41.41 16.37 -13.20
N SER A 416 -41.92 15.12 -13.34
CA SER A 416 -42.80 14.54 -14.41
C SER A 416 -42.31 13.60 -15.55
N GLU A 417 -43.05 12.47 -15.63
CA GLU A 417 -43.10 11.25 -16.48
C GLU A 417 -43.45 11.43 -18.01
N PRO A 418 -43.34 10.40 -18.92
CA PRO A 418 -44.26 9.22 -18.95
C PRO A 418 -43.79 7.85 -19.57
N GLU A 419 -44.53 6.78 -19.22
CA GLU A 419 -44.97 5.55 -19.97
C GLU A 419 -44.03 4.77 -20.95
N ALA A 420 -44.10 3.43 -21.16
CA ALA A 420 -44.64 2.24 -20.48
C ALA A 420 -44.27 0.96 -21.30
N LEU A 421 -44.28 -0.28 -20.74
CA LEU A 421 -44.71 -1.57 -21.37
C LEU A 421 -44.43 -2.84 -20.49
N ASN A 422 -45.20 -3.92 -20.71
CA ASN A 422 -45.19 -5.23 -20.00
C ASN A 422 -44.31 -6.29 -20.74
N PRO A 423 -44.18 -7.59 -20.35
CA PRO A 423 -44.79 -8.40 -19.27
C PRO A 423 -43.71 -9.26 -18.49
N ASP A 424 -43.94 -10.36 -17.73
CA ASP A 424 -45.11 -11.22 -17.37
C ASP A 424 -44.85 -11.94 -16.01
N PHE A 425 -45.76 -12.79 -15.48
CA PHE A 425 -45.68 -13.32 -14.08
C PHE A 425 -45.82 -14.85 -13.85
N GLU A 426 -45.03 -15.39 -12.91
CA GLU A 426 -45.21 -16.68 -12.21
C GLU A 426 -45.32 -16.49 -10.67
N GLU A 427 -45.81 -17.50 -9.95
CA GLU A 427 -46.46 -17.39 -8.63
C GLU A 427 -45.51 -17.76 -7.44
N PRO A 428 -45.53 -17.04 -6.30
CA PRO A 428 -44.56 -17.23 -5.20
C PRO A 428 -44.98 -18.28 -4.15
N PRO A 429 -44.02 -18.91 -3.43
CA PRO A 429 -44.28 -19.84 -2.33
C PRO A 429 -44.40 -19.15 -0.95
N LEU A 430 -44.86 -19.92 0.05
CA LEU A 430 -45.21 -19.47 1.40
C LEU A 430 -43.98 -19.05 2.25
N LEU A 431 -44.10 -17.93 2.94
CA LEU A 431 -43.08 -17.31 3.82
C LEU A 431 -43.54 -17.31 5.29
N SER A 432 -42.62 -17.03 6.22
CA SER A 432 -42.96 -16.80 7.63
C SER A 432 -43.63 -15.43 7.83
N ASP A 433 -44.56 -15.32 8.79
CA ASP A 433 -45.34 -14.10 9.05
C ASP A 433 -44.46 -12.87 9.36
N GLU A 434 -43.34 -13.08 10.07
CA GLU A 434 -42.39 -12.03 10.45
C GLU A 434 -41.50 -11.59 9.28
N GLU A 435 -41.11 -12.55 8.42
CA GLU A 435 -40.34 -12.29 7.21
C GLU A 435 -41.20 -11.52 6.18
N GLY A 436 -42.45 -11.96 5.98
CA GLY A 436 -43.43 -11.25 5.15
C GLY A 436 -43.66 -9.80 5.62
N ALA A 437 -43.71 -9.56 6.93
CA ALA A 437 -43.80 -8.20 7.47
C ALA A 437 -42.53 -7.36 7.22
N ALA A 438 -41.34 -7.97 7.19
CA ALA A 438 -40.10 -7.27 6.83
C ALA A 438 -40.06 -6.89 5.34
N ILE A 439 -40.40 -7.84 4.47
CA ILE A 439 -40.53 -7.63 3.01
C ILE A 439 -41.57 -6.55 2.71
N ASP A 440 -42.69 -6.54 3.42
CA ASP A 440 -43.74 -5.52 3.26
C ASP A 440 -43.26 -4.11 3.65
N ARG A 441 -42.43 -3.98 4.69
CA ARG A 441 -41.80 -2.70 5.07
C ARG A 441 -40.83 -2.23 4.00
N GLU A 442 -39.92 -3.09 3.56
CA GLU A 442 -38.94 -2.77 2.52
C GLU A 442 -39.61 -2.42 1.18
N ALA A 443 -40.64 -3.16 0.78
CA ALA A 443 -41.44 -2.82 -0.40
C ALA A 443 -42.12 -1.46 -0.28
N ASN A 444 -42.59 -1.07 0.91
CA ASN A 444 -43.14 0.28 1.14
C ASN A 444 -42.04 1.35 1.13
N GLU A 445 -40.87 1.06 1.70
CA GLU A 445 -39.71 1.96 1.74
C GLU A 445 -39.19 2.25 0.32
N VAL A 446 -39.02 1.21 -0.50
CA VAL A 446 -38.68 1.36 -1.93
C VAL A 446 -39.73 2.17 -2.68
N LEU A 447 -41.03 1.96 -2.41
CA LEU A 447 -42.10 2.76 -3.02
C LEU A 447 -42.14 4.23 -2.52
N GLN A 448 -41.63 4.50 -1.31
CA GLN A 448 -41.66 5.82 -0.69
C GLN A 448 -40.42 6.68 -0.97
N PHE A 449 -39.24 6.07 -1.08
CA PHE A 449 -37.94 6.77 -1.16
C PHE A 449 -37.20 6.59 -2.49
N SER A 450 -37.67 5.74 -3.40
CA SER A 450 -37.07 5.68 -4.74
C SER A 450 -37.44 6.91 -5.56
N ALA A 451 -36.47 7.49 -6.27
CA ALA A 451 -36.67 8.55 -7.26
C ALA A 451 -37.36 8.08 -8.57
N ALA A 452 -38.14 7.00 -8.50
CA ALA A 452 -38.95 6.48 -9.59
C ALA A 452 -40.41 6.58 -9.18
N ASP A 453 -41.20 7.38 -9.90
CA ASP A 453 -42.64 7.49 -9.69
C ASP A 453 -43.29 6.12 -9.92
N PHE A 454 -43.53 5.38 -8.84
CA PHE A 454 -44.11 4.05 -8.91
C PHE A 454 -45.65 4.12 -8.85
N PRO A 455 -46.39 3.70 -9.89
CA PRO A 455 -47.83 3.61 -9.80
C PRO A 455 -48.22 2.53 -8.78
N GLU A 456 -49.03 2.88 -7.76
CA GLU A 456 -49.53 2.00 -6.69
C GLU A 456 -50.52 0.91 -7.18
N THR A 457 -50.16 0.19 -8.24
CA THR A 457 -50.93 -0.96 -8.71
C THR A 457 -50.60 -2.17 -7.83
N TYR A 458 -51.61 -2.79 -7.20
CA TYR A 458 -51.47 -3.99 -6.36
C TYR A 458 -50.50 -5.04 -6.95
N ARG A 459 -50.64 -5.34 -8.25
CA ARG A 459 -49.75 -6.28 -8.97
C ARG A 459 -48.28 -5.85 -8.96
N LYS A 460 -47.96 -4.56 -9.16
CA LYS A 460 -46.58 -4.04 -9.11
C LYS A 460 -45.99 -4.14 -7.70
N LYS A 461 -46.82 -3.99 -6.67
CA LYS A 461 -46.39 -4.20 -5.28
C LYS A 461 -46.09 -5.68 -5.01
N GLU A 462 -46.90 -6.59 -5.54
CA GLU A 462 -46.70 -8.05 -5.47
C GLU A 462 -45.43 -8.49 -6.24
N VAL A 463 -45.16 -7.88 -7.41
CA VAL A 463 -43.88 -8.00 -8.14
C VAL A 463 -42.70 -7.62 -7.26
N LEU A 464 -42.77 -6.47 -6.61
CA LEU A 464 -41.69 -5.93 -5.78
C LEU A 464 -41.43 -6.81 -4.54
N LYS A 465 -42.48 -7.31 -3.87
CA LYS A 465 -42.34 -8.27 -2.77
C LYS A 465 -41.67 -9.57 -3.23
N ASN A 466 -42.09 -10.12 -4.37
CA ASN A 466 -41.49 -11.33 -4.93
C ASN A 466 -40.02 -11.11 -5.31
N ARG A 467 -39.66 -9.92 -5.80
CA ARG A 467 -38.26 -9.54 -6.01
C ARG A 467 -37.49 -9.56 -4.68
N ILE A 468 -37.95 -8.82 -3.67
CA ILE A 468 -37.28 -8.70 -2.36
C ILE A 468 -37.08 -10.07 -1.71
N THR A 469 -38.04 -11.00 -1.83
CA THR A 469 -37.87 -12.38 -1.33
C THR A 469 -36.79 -13.16 -2.08
N THR A 470 -36.65 -12.96 -3.40
CA THR A 470 -35.57 -13.59 -4.18
C THR A 470 -34.21 -12.94 -3.98
N GLU A 471 -34.18 -11.65 -3.64
CA GLU A 471 -32.98 -10.85 -3.36
C GLU A 471 -32.43 -11.25 -1.99
N ARG A 472 -33.24 -11.19 -0.92
CA ARG A 472 -32.90 -11.66 0.43
C ARG A 472 -32.45 -13.13 0.46
N ARG A 473 -33.03 -14.00 -0.37
CA ARG A 473 -32.58 -15.41 -0.47
C ARG A 473 -31.20 -15.53 -1.12
N GLN A 474 -30.89 -14.71 -2.12
CA GLN A 474 -29.56 -14.67 -2.73
C GLN A 474 -28.52 -14.10 -1.75
N GLU A 475 -28.88 -13.08 -0.97
CA GLU A 475 -28.06 -12.51 0.09
C GLU A 475 -27.77 -13.53 1.19
N GLN A 476 -28.80 -14.16 1.77
CA GLN A 476 -28.64 -15.22 2.77
C GLN A 476 -27.74 -16.36 2.26
N TYR A 477 -27.95 -16.79 1.01
CA TYR A 477 -27.15 -17.85 0.41
C TYR A 477 -25.71 -17.42 0.11
N ALA A 478 -25.47 -16.15 -0.23
CA ALA A 478 -24.11 -15.60 -0.33
C ALA A 478 -23.45 -15.54 1.06
N GLU A 479 -24.16 -15.08 2.09
CA GLU A 479 -23.68 -15.02 3.46
C GLU A 479 -23.33 -16.42 4.02
N GLU A 480 -24.13 -17.46 3.71
CA GLU A 480 -23.80 -18.86 4.03
C GLU A 480 -22.49 -19.32 3.34
N ARG A 481 -22.22 -18.88 2.11
CA ARG A 481 -20.96 -19.18 1.40
C ARG A 481 -19.78 -18.41 1.98
N ASP A 482 -19.96 -17.15 2.31
CA ASP A 482 -18.93 -16.30 2.91
C ASP A 482 -18.57 -16.80 4.32
N GLN A 483 -19.54 -17.17 5.15
CA GLN A 483 -19.29 -17.79 6.45
C GLN A 483 -18.51 -19.12 6.34
N PHE A 484 -18.79 -19.94 5.31
CA PHE A 484 -18.04 -21.16 5.05
C PHE A 484 -16.61 -20.87 4.56
N ALA A 485 -16.44 -19.87 3.67
CA ALA A 485 -15.13 -19.44 3.19
C ALA A 485 -14.27 -18.86 4.33
N ASN A 486 -14.85 -18.06 5.23
CA ASN A 486 -14.20 -17.55 6.45
C ASN A 486 -13.70 -18.72 7.32
N TRP A 487 -14.57 -19.70 7.58
CA TRP A 487 -14.21 -20.89 8.34
C TRP A 487 -13.08 -21.70 7.67
N GLN A 488 -13.14 -21.90 6.34
CA GLN A 488 -12.10 -22.62 5.61
C GLN A 488 -10.77 -21.88 5.67
N ALA A 489 -10.74 -20.60 5.30
CA ALA A 489 -9.53 -19.80 5.25
C ALA A 489 -8.90 -19.60 6.65
N GLU A 490 -9.71 -19.46 7.70
CA GLU A 490 -9.18 -19.40 9.06
C GLU A 490 -8.54 -20.74 9.48
N ASN A 491 -9.12 -21.90 9.13
CA ASN A 491 -8.46 -23.19 9.40
C ASN A 491 -7.16 -23.36 8.61
N GLU A 492 -7.14 -23.00 7.32
CA GLU A 492 -5.93 -23.01 6.49
C GLU A 492 -4.84 -22.10 7.09
N MET A 493 -5.22 -20.95 7.65
CA MET A 493 -4.31 -20.03 8.34
C MET A 493 -3.79 -20.58 9.67
N TRP A 494 -4.61 -21.29 10.46
CA TRP A 494 -4.16 -21.97 11.68
C TRP A 494 -3.20 -23.13 11.39
N ASP A 495 -3.49 -23.93 10.36
CA ASP A 495 -2.62 -25.02 9.89
C ASP A 495 -1.28 -24.46 9.39
N LEU A 496 -1.30 -23.39 8.58
CA LEU A 496 -0.10 -22.66 8.14
C LEU A 496 0.69 -22.09 9.32
N LEU A 497 0.02 -21.55 10.33
CA LEU A 497 0.66 -21.06 11.56
C LEU A 497 1.21 -22.19 12.45
N GLN A 498 0.89 -23.45 12.14
CA GLN A 498 1.21 -24.64 12.95
C GLN A 498 0.73 -24.52 14.42
N LYS A 499 -0.34 -23.74 14.62
CA LYS A 499 -0.94 -23.42 15.93
C LYS A 499 -2.39 -23.90 15.97
N LYS A 500 -2.91 -24.14 17.17
CA LYS A 500 -4.33 -24.46 17.36
C LYS A 500 -5.11 -23.21 17.77
N PRO A 501 -6.34 -23.01 17.27
CA PRO A 501 -7.16 -21.91 17.72
C PRO A 501 -7.45 -22.03 19.24
N PRO A 502 -7.40 -20.93 20.01
CA PRO A 502 -7.70 -20.95 21.44
C PRO A 502 -9.14 -21.37 21.78
N ILE A 503 -10.08 -21.18 20.85
CA ILE A 503 -11.48 -21.60 20.92
C ILE A 503 -11.73 -22.53 19.72
N GLU A 504 -12.37 -23.68 19.95
CA GLU A 504 -12.72 -24.58 18.84
C GLU A 504 -13.69 -23.89 17.87
N LEU A 505 -13.27 -23.70 16.62
CA LEU A 505 -14.08 -23.05 15.60
C LEU A 505 -15.36 -23.86 15.32
N PRO A 506 -16.56 -23.25 15.38
CA PRO A 506 -17.80 -23.94 15.10
C PRO A 506 -17.78 -24.44 13.65
N LYS A 507 -18.10 -25.71 13.43
CA LYS A 507 -18.11 -26.31 12.09
C LYS A 507 -19.28 -25.75 11.27
N VAL A 508 -18.97 -24.87 10.33
CA VAL A 508 -19.92 -24.41 9.32
C VAL A 508 -20.15 -25.55 8.32
N PRO A 509 -21.40 -25.94 8.02
CA PRO A 509 -21.68 -26.95 7.00
C PRO A 509 -21.34 -26.41 5.60
N GLU A 510 -20.90 -27.28 4.71
CA GLU A 510 -20.63 -26.89 3.32
C GLU A 510 -21.93 -26.39 2.65
N PRO A 511 -21.95 -25.17 2.08
CA PRO A 511 -23.12 -24.61 1.42
C PRO A 511 -23.46 -25.45 0.18
N GLY A 512 -24.74 -25.73 0.00
CA GLY A 512 -25.23 -26.57 -1.11
C GLY A 512 -24.87 -26.03 -2.51
N PRO A 513 -25.19 -26.79 -3.59
CA PRO A 513 -24.84 -26.40 -4.96
C PRO A 513 -25.43 -25.03 -5.34
N LEU A 514 -24.68 -24.27 -6.15
CA LEU A 514 -25.00 -22.90 -6.58
C LEU A 514 -26.45 -22.73 -7.02
N GLN A 515 -27.23 -21.99 -6.24
CA GLN A 515 -28.67 -21.77 -6.49
C GLN A 515 -28.92 -20.66 -7.50
N ARG A 516 -28.73 -20.99 -8.79
CA ARG A 516 -28.90 -19.99 -9.84
C ARG A 516 -30.34 -19.50 -10.04
N SER A 517 -30.50 -18.18 -9.95
CA SER A 517 -31.77 -17.45 -10.08
C SER A 517 -32.06 -17.09 -11.54
N THR A 518 -33.33 -17.23 -11.95
CA THR A 518 -33.82 -16.74 -13.25
C THR A 518 -34.30 -15.29 -13.22
N MET A 519 -34.41 -14.67 -12.05
CA MET A 519 -35.02 -13.35 -11.88
C MET A 519 -33.94 -12.29 -11.65
N ASP A 520 -33.50 -11.63 -12.74
CA ASP A 520 -32.64 -10.45 -12.68
C ASP A 520 -33.47 -9.23 -12.25
N VAL A 521 -33.15 -8.69 -11.09
CA VAL A 521 -33.61 -7.39 -10.56
C VAL A 521 -33.55 -6.29 -11.63
N GLU A 522 -32.44 -6.22 -12.34
CA GLU A 522 -32.12 -5.15 -13.29
C GLU A 522 -32.78 -5.37 -14.66
N GLY A 523 -33.41 -6.54 -14.88
CA GLY A 523 -34.13 -6.88 -16.11
C GLY A 523 -35.54 -6.28 -16.20
N ILE A 524 -36.12 -5.86 -15.07
CA ILE A 524 -37.47 -5.26 -15.00
C ILE A 524 -37.38 -3.75 -14.75
N PHE A 525 -36.41 -3.28 -13.95
CA PHE A 525 -36.18 -1.86 -13.69
C PHE A 525 -34.68 -1.53 -13.79
N PRO A 526 -34.20 -0.92 -14.89
CA PRO A 526 -32.80 -0.55 -15.08
C PRO A 526 -32.44 0.75 -14.33
N ILE A 527 -32.58 0.70 -13.01
CA ILE A 527 -32.10 1.72 -12.07
C ILE A 527 -30.57 1.59 -12.00
N GLY A 528 -29.85 2.71 -12.08
CA GLY A 528 -28.40 2.75 -11.84
C GLY A 528 -27.47 2.19 -12.95
N ARG A 529 -27.81 1.10 -13.64
CA ARG A 529 -26.91 0.37 -14.59
C ARG A 529 -26.23 1.27 -15.65
N ASP A 530 -26.89 2.37 -16.00
CA ASP A 530 -26.50 3.36 -17.01
C ASP A 530 -26.42 4.79 -16.44
N TRP A 531 -26.21 4.97 -15.13
CA TRP A 531 -26.19 6.32 -14.52
C TRP A 531 -25.19 7.25 -15.24
N MET A 532 -23.97 6.77 -15.50
CA MET A 532 -22.90 7.50 -16.18
C MET A 532 -23.23 7.89 -17.64
N THR A 533 -24.18 7.19 -18.30
CA THR A 533 -24.65 7.56 -19.65
C THR A 533 -25.88 8.47 -19.62
N LYS A 534 -26.60 8.52 -18.48
CA LYS A 534 -27.78 9.36 -18.24
C LYS A 534 -27.45 10.69 -17.55
N THR A 535 -26.37 10.77 -16.78
CA THR A 535 -25.91 11.99 -16.12
C THR A 535 -25.06 12.84 -17.07
N ASN A 536 -25.61 13.98 -17.51
CA ASN A 536 -24.87 14.97 -18.31
C ASN A 536 -23.77 15.70 -17.52
N TYR A 537 -23.80 15.63 -16.19
CA TYR A 537 -22.80 16.23 -15.32
C TYR A 537 -21.52 15.40 -15.30
N ARG A 538 -20.40 16.04 -15.66
CA ARG A 538 -19.04 15.53 -15.42
C ARG A 538 -18.37 16.47 -14.46
N SER A 539 -17.87 15.92 -13.37
CA SER A 539 -17.20 16.69 -12.32
C SER A 539 -15.90 17.32 -12.84
N GLU A 540 -15.45 18.42 -12.24
CA GLU A 540 -14.29 19.18 -12.72
C GLU A 540 -13.00 18.33 -12.74
N TRP A 541 -12.87 17.38 -11.80
CA TRP A 541 -11.75 16.44 -11.69
C TRP A 541 -11.76 15.32 -12.76
N GLU A 542 -12.90 15.04 -13.39
CA GLU A 542 -12.98 14.15 -14.57
C GLU A 542 -12.65 14.87 -15.89
N GLN A 543 -12.56 16.20 -15.88
CA GLN A 543 -12.23 16.99 -17.08
C GLN A 543 -10.73 17.22 -17.26
N GLU A 544 -9.92 17.11 -16.20
CA GLU A 544 -8.47 17.35 -16.24
C GLU A 544 -7.64 16.17 -16.81
N LEU A 545 -8.25 15.02 -17.06
CA LEU A 545 -7.61 13.83 -17.65
C LEU A 545 -7.68 13.82 -19.21
N ARG A 546 -7.32 14.93 -19.85
CA ARG A 546 -7.34 15.07 -21.33
C ARG A 546 -6.16 15.84 -21.93
#